data_AF-A0A7R7J9R5-F1
#
_entry.id   AF-A0A7R7J9R5-F1
#
_cell.length_a   1.000
_cell.length_b   1.000
_cell.length_c   1.000
_cell.angle_alpha   90.00
_cell.angle_beta   90.00
_cell.angle_gamma   90.00
#
_symmetry.space_group_name_H-M   'P 1'
#
loop_
_entity.id
_entity.type
_entity.pdbx_description
1 polymer ?
#
loop_
_entity_poly.entity_id
_entity_poly.type
_entity_poly.pdbx_seq_one_letter_code
_entity_poly.pdbx_strand_id
1 'polypeptide(L)'
;MTDKKAKKRSEKSPSEKAKANADKQRRFRERQKEAGKKLVRGYVTPEAKACYDEIREKTDWTDSEAMSNAMRLMYAAYKCGQIKLLNEWLRKNNR
;
A
#
# COMPACT_ATOMS: atom_id res chain seq x y z
N MET A 1 31.42 12.69 42.34
CA MET A 1 30.06 13.23 42.62
C MET A 1 29.47 13.72 41.31
N THR A 2 28.72 12.90 40.58
CA THR A 2 28.05 13.33 39.34
C THR A 2 26.54 13.10 39.49
N ASP A 3 25.84 14.18 39.79
CA ASP A 3 24.38 14.23 39.90
C ASP A 3 23.71 13.90 38.56
N LYS A 4 23.17 12.69 38.45
CA LYS A 4 22.22 12.33 37.39
C LYS A 4 20.88 12.98 37.70
N LYS A 5 20.66 14.18 37.13
CA LYS A 5 19.35 14.86 37.17
C LYS A 5 18.33 14.06 36.35
N ALA A 6 17.59 13.17 37.01
CA ALA A 6 16.49 12.42 36.42
C ALA A 6 15.39 13.41 35.97
N LYS A 7 15.20 13.55 34.66
CA LYS A 7 14.17 14.39 34.07
C LYS A 7 12.79 13.75 34.33
N LYS A 8 12.14 14.17 35.42
CA LYS A 8 10.78 13.78 35.80
C LYS A 8 9.84 14.14 34.62
N ARG A 9 9.33 13.14 33.90
CA ARG A 9 8.32 13.37 32.85
C ARG A 9 7.05 13.86 33.56
N SER A 10 6.65 15.10 33.31
CA SER A 10 5.37 15.60 33.82
C SER A 10 4.23 14.77 33.22
N GLU A 11 3.32 14.32 34.07
CA GLU A 11 2.12 13.63 33.61
C GLU A 11 1.24 14.62 32.86
N LYS A 12 1.00 14.33 31.58
CA LYS A 12 0.12 15.16 30.73
C LYS A 12 -1.29 15.17 31.29
N SER A 13 -1.91 16.33 31.27
CA SER A 13 -3.32 16.49 31.62
C SER A 13 -4.22 15.65 30.68
N PRO A 14 -5.45 15.30 31.11
CA PRO A 14 -6.39 14.54 30.27
C PRO A 14 -6.66 15.19 28.91
N SER A 15 -6.72 16.53 28.86
CA SER A 15 -6.90 17.31 27.62
C SER A 15 -5.70 17.18 26.67
N GLU A 16 -4.48 17.26 27.20
CA GLU A 16 -3.26 17.09 26.41
C GLU A 16 -3.10 15.65 25.88
N LYS A 17 -3.56 14.65 26.65
CA LYS A 17 -3.63 13.25 26.22
C LYS A 17 -4.62 13.07 25.07
N ALA A 18 -5.82 13.67 25.18
CA ALA A 18 -6.84 13.62 24.13
C ALA A 18 -6.36 14.27 22.82
N LYS A 19 -5.75 15.46 22.90
CA LYS A 19 -5.17 16.16 21.73
C LYS A 19 -4.06 15.33 21.07
N ALA A 20 -3.16 14.75 21.87
CA ALA A 20 -2.09 13.90 21.36
C ALA A 20 -2.62 12.63 20.66
N ASN A 21 -3.72 12.05 21.15
CA ASN A 21 -4.38 10.92 20.50
C ASN A 21 -5.05 11.34 19.18
N ALA A 22 -5.75 12.47 19.16
CA ALA A 22 -6.34 13.01 17.94
C ALA A 22 -5.28 13.28 16.85
N ASP A 23 -4.14 13.89 17.22
CA ASP A 23 -3.02 14.12 16.30
C ASP A 23 -2.38 12.82 15.83
N LYS A 24 -2.25 11.80 16.70
CA LYS A 24 -1.80 10.46 16.29
C LYS A 24 -2.77 9.83 15.28
N GLN A 25 -4.08 9.89 15.53
CA GLN A 25 -5.09 9.37 14.62
C GLN A 25 -5.06 10.12 13.27
N ARG A 26 -4.83 11.44 13.29
CA ARG A 26 -4.69 12.26 12.08
C ARG A 26 -3.46 11.84 11.27
N ARG A 27 -2.28 11.79 11.90
CA ARG A 27 -1.04 11.33 11.26
C ARG A 27 -1.09 9.88 10.78
N PHE A 28 -1.82 9.02 11.47
CA PHE A 28 -2.06 7.66 11.01
C PHE A 28 -2.93 7.64 9.76
N ARG A 29 -4.03 8.40 9.74
CA ARG A 29 -4.90 8.56 8.56
C ARG A 29 -4.17 9.21 7.38
N GLU A 30 -3.34 10.22 7.62
CA GLU A 30 -2.48 10.85 6.61
C GLU A 30 -1.47 9.85 6.05
N ARG A 31 -0.76 9.11 6.91
CA ARG A 31 0.16 8.03 6.48
C ARG A 31 -0.55 6.90 5.76
N GLN A 32 -1.76 6.52 6.15
CA GLN A 32 -2.56 5.50 5.46
C GLN A 32 -3.13 6.02 4.14
N LYS A 33 -3.46 7.31 4.03
CA LYS A 33 -3.85 7.95 2.77
C LYS A 33 -2.67 8.00 1.79
N GLU A 34 -1.46 8.21 2.31
CA GLU A 34 -0.21 8.19 1.55
C GLU A 34 0.25 6.75 1.22
N ALA A 35 0.06 5.80 2.15
CA ALA A 35 0.47 4.38 2.03
C ALA A 35 -0.58 3.48 1.36
N GLY A 36 -1.83 3.92 1.27
CA GLY A 36 -2.94 3.23 0.58
C GLY A 36 -2.72 3.07 -0.93
N LYS A 37 -1.53 3.45 -1.40
CA LYS A 37 -1.03 3.26 -2.76
C LYS A 37 0.23 2.36 -2.90
N LYS A 38 0.74 1.75 -1.81
CA LYS A 38 2.04 1.04 -1.81
C LYS A 38 2.10 -0.33 -1.12
N LEU A 39 0.99 -0.97 -0.73
CA LEU A 39 1.04 -2.19 0.09
C LEU A 39 1.60 -3.41 -0.65
N VAL A 40 1.55 -3.41 -1.99
CA VAL A 40 1.87 -4.58 -2.82
C VAL A 40 3.30 -4.52 -3.38
N ARG A 41 3.93 -3.34 -3.42
CA ARG A 41 5.16 -3.10 -4.20
C ARG A 41 6.40 -3.88 -3.74
N GLY A 42 6.42 -4.42 -2.51
CA GLY A 42 7.59 -5.13 -1.97
C GLY A 42 7.81 -6.54 -2.52
N TYR A 43 6.78 -7.15 -3.11
CA TYR A 43 6.83 -8.53 -3.64
C TYR A 43 6.69 -8.59 -5.16
N VAL A 44 6.77 -7.45 -5.82
CA VAL A 44 6.48 -7.31 -7.25
C VAL A 44 7.76 -6.88 -7.95
N THR A 45 8.07 -7.53 -9.06
CA THR A 45 9.24 -7.16 -9.88
C THR A 45 9.08 -5.74 -10.43
N PRO A 46 10.16 -5.04 -10.81
CA PRO A 46 10.07 -3.71 -11.41
C PRO A 46 9.13 -3.65 -12.62
N GLU A 47 9.12 -4.70 -13.44
CA GLU A 47 8.26 -4.83 -14.64
C GLU A 47 6.79 -4.90 -14.25
N ALA A 48 6.45 -5.78 -13.31
CA ALA A 48 5.08 -5.90 -12.82
C ALA A 48 4.63 -4.65 -12.05
N LYS A 49 5.55 -3.90 -11.44
CA LYS A 49 5.26 -2.59 -10.84
C LYS A 49 4.93 -1.54 -11.92
N ALA A 50 5.58 -1.56 -13.08
CA ALA A 50 5.23 -0.69 -14.19
C ALA A 50 3.83 -0.99 -14.72
N CYS A 51 3.50 -2.26 -14.93
CA CYS A 51 2.14 -2.70 -15.31
C CYS A 51 1.10 -2.23 -14.28
N TYR A 52 1.44 -2.34 -13.00
CA TYR A 52 0.60 -1.91 -11.90
C TYR A 52 0.36 -0.38 -11.88
N ASP A 53 1.41 0.42 -12.10
CA ASP A 53 1.31 1.87 -12.15
C ASP A 53 0.44 2.31 -13.36
N GLU A 54 0.61 1.69 -14.54
CA GLU A 54 -0.23 1.93 -15.74
C GLU A 54 -1.72 1.59 -15.50
N ILE A 55 -2.01 0.47 -14.81
CA ILE A 55 -3.39 0.08 -14.49
C ILE A 55 -4.02 1.11 -13.56
N ARG A 56 -3.31 1.52 -12.51
CA ARG A 56 -3.81 2.50 -11.55
C ARG A 56 -4.14 3.84 -12.20
N GLU A 57 -3.30 4.31 -13.12
CA GLU A 57 -3.53 5.58 -13.83
C GLU A 57 -4.82 5.55 -14.67
N LYS A 58 -5.17 4.40 -15.24
CA LYS A 58 -6.33 4.24 -16.12
C LYS A 58 -7.64 3.93 -15.38
N THR A 59 -7.57 3.30 -14.22
CA THR A 59 -8.76 2.79 -13.51
C THR A 59 -9.11 3.54 -12.23
N ASP A 60 -8.19 4.34 -11.71
CA ASP A 60 -8.24 4.95 -10.37
C ASP A 60 -8.41 3.93 -9.22
N TRP A 61 -8.10 2.65 -9.46
CA TRP A 61 -8.19 1.62 -8.42
C TRP A 61 -7.19 1.86 -7.29
N THR A 62 -7.61 1.56 -6.06
CA THR A 62 -6.71 1.36 -4.91
C THR A 62 -5.86 0.10 -5.09
N ASP A 63 -4.81 -0.09 -4.27
CA ASP A 63 -3.96 -1.28 -4.34
C ASP A 63 -4.74 -2.57 -4.14
N SER A 64 -5.63 -2.55 -3.15
CA SER A 64 -6.47 -3.71 -2.83
C SER A 64 -7.39 -4.04 -4.00
N GLU A 65 -8.04 -3.03 -4.59
CA GLU A 65 -8.90 -3.24 -5.76
C GLU A 65 -8.12 -3.76 -6.96
N ALA A 66 -6.96 -3.16 -7.27
CA ALA A 66 -6.12 -3.59 -8.37
C ALA A 66 -5.68 -5.05 -8.23
N MET A 67 -5.26 -5.47 -7.03
CA MET A 67 -4.86 -6.85 -6.78
C MET A 67 -6.02 -7.84 -6.78
N SER A 68 -7.13 -7.49 -6.11
CA SER A 68 -8.33 -8.34 -6.10
C SER A 68 -8.89 -8.52 -7.53
N ASN A 69 -8.92 -7.45 -8.33
CA ASN A 69 -9.38 -7.50 -9.71
C ASN A 69 -8.40 -8.26 -10.60
N ALA A 70 -7.08 -8.05 -10.47
CA ALA A 70 -6.08 -8.79 -11.22
C ALA A 70 -6.21 -10.30 -11.01
N MET A 71 -6.39 -10.75 -9.76
CA MET A 71 -6.58 -12.17 -9.45
C MET A 71 -7.86 -12.73 -10.09
N ARG A 72 -8.97 -11.97 -10.03
CA ARG A 72 -10.24 -12.38 -10.64
C ARG A 72 -10.16 -12.45 -12.17
N LEU A 73 -9.47 -11.49 -12.80
CA LEU A 73 -9.25 -11.47 -14.24
C LEU A 73 -8.33 -12.60 -14.69
N MET A 74 -7.26 -12.88 -13.95
CA MET A 74 -6.40 -14.04 -14.20
C MET A 74 -7.18 -15.35 -14.10
N TYR A 75 -8.04 -15.49 -13.08
CA TYR A 75 -8.93 -16.63 -12.95
C TYR A 75 -9.93 -16.74 -14.12
N ALA A 76 -10.53 -15.63 -14.55
CA ALA A 76 -11.41 -15.62 -15.73
C ALA A 76 -10.65 -16.06 -16.99
N ALA A 77 -9.44 -15.53 -17.21
CA ALA A 77 -8.59 -15.94 -18.32
C ALA A 77 -8.26 -17.44 -18.29
N TYR A 78 -8.04 -18.02 -17.10
CA TYR A 78 -7.89 -19.47 -16.94
C TYR A 78 -9.14 -20.20 -17.41
N LYS A 79 -10.30 -19.82 -16.87
CA LYS A 79 -11.59 -20.44 -17.18
C LYS A 79 -11.97 -20.34 -18.66
N CYS A 80 -11.54 -19.27 -19.34
CA CYS A 80 -11.77 -19.05 -20.76
C CYS A 80 -10.66 -19.65 -21.65
N GLY A 81 -9.66 -20.35 -21.10
CA GLY A 81 -8.56 -20.94 -21.87
C GLY A 81 -7.59 -19.92 -22.48
N GLN A 82 -7.65 -18.65 -22.04
CA GLN A 82 -6.88 -17.54 -22.60
C GLN A 82 -5.50 -17.35 -21.96
N ILE A 83 -5.18 -18.06 -20.87
CA ILE A 83 -3.90 -17.87 -20.15
C ILE A 83 -2.68 -18.03 -21.05
N LYS A 84 -2.66 -19.01 -21.96
CA LYS A 84 -1.52 -19.22 -22.85
C LYS A 84 -1.29 -18.00 -23.76
N LEU A 85 -2.37 -17.48 -24.35
CA LEU A 85 -2.33 -16.29 -25.21
C LEU A 85 -1.79 -15.07 -24.45
N LEU A 86 -2.29 -14.83 -23.23
CA LEU A 86 -1.86 -13.70 -22.42
C LEU A 86 -0.39 -13.84 -21.98
N ASN A 87 0.05 -15.05 -21.61
CA ASN A 87 1.45 -15.30 -21.28
C ASN A 87 2.39 -15.10 -22.47
N GLU A 88 1.98 -15.50 -23.67
CA GLU A 88 2.75 -15.25 -24.89
C GLU A 88 2.81 -13.75 -25.20
N TRP A 89 1.72 -13.01 -24.97
CA TRP A 89 1.72 -11.55 -25.10
C TRP A 89 2.72 -10.91 -24.14
N LEU A 90 2.76 -11.30 -22.87
CA LEU A 90 3.73 -10.78 -21.89
C LEU A 90 5.17 -11.02 -22.36
N ARG A 91 5.51 -12.24 -22.79
CA ARG A 91 6.84 -12.58 -23.31
C ARG A 91 7.24 -11.74 -24.52
N LYS A 92 6.33 -11.58 -25.49
CA LYS A 92 6.59 -10.81 -26.71
C LYS A 92 6.81 -9.31 -26.45
N ASN A 93 6.19 -8.79 -25.39
CA ASN A 93 6.26 -7.38 -25.03
C ASN A 93 7.26 -7.10 -23.89
N ASN A 94 8.01 -8.12 -23.44
CA ASN A 94 8.97 -8.03 -22.34
C ASN A 94 8.34 -7.44 -21.06
N ARG A 95 7.18 -8.01 -20.67
CA ARG A 95 6.39 -7.63 -19.50
C ARG A 95 6.34 -8.75 -18.46
#